data_AF-A0A2C9LG47-F1
#
_entry.id   AF-A0A2C9LG47-F1
#
_cell.length_a   1.000
_cell.length_b   1.000
_cell.length_c   1.000
_cell.angle_alpha   90.00
_cell.angle_beta   90.00
_cell.angle_gamma   90.00
#
_symmetry.space_group_name_H-M   'P 1'
#
loop_
_entity.id
_entity.type
_entity.pdbx_description
1 polymer ?
#
loop_
_entity_poly.entity_id
_entity_poly.type
_entity_poly.pdbx_seq_one_letter_code
_entity_poly.pdbx_strand_id
1 'polypeptide(L)'
;MHTECDSTECDSTECDSIECDSIECDSTECDSTECDSTECDSIECDSIECDSNECDSIKCDSIECDSIESDIIECDSTECDSIECDSTECDSIESDIIECE
;
A
#
# COMPACT_ATOMS: atom_id res chain seq x y z
N MET A 1 15.48 1.84 -2.75
CA MET A 1 15.84 0.57 -2.07
C MET A 1 15.00 -0.54 -2.69
N HIS A 2 15.57 -1.71 -2.98
CA HIS A 2 14.78 -2.86 -3.43
C HIS A 2 14.57 -3.84 -2.27
N THR A 3 13.33 -4.24 -2.05
CA THR A 3 12.94 -5.20 -1.02
C THR A 3 12.22 -6.36 -1.70
N GLU A 4 12.68 -7.58 -1.44
CA GLU A 4 12.06 -8.82 -1.88
C GLU A 4 11.75 -9.66 -0.64
N CYS A 5 10.55 -10.21 -0.53
CA CYS A 5 10.13 -10.96 0.64
C CYS A 5 9.08 -12.05 0.32
N ASP A 6 9.28 -13.27 0.83
CA ASP A 6 8.25 -14.32 0.73
C ASP A 6 7.02 -14.03 1.61
N SER A 7 7.20 -13.40 2.78
CA SER A 7 6.07 -13.06 3.66
C SER A 7 6.46 -12.00 4.70
N THR A 8 5.71 -10.91 4.79
CA THR A 8 5.85 -9.89 5.84
C THR A 8 4.61 -9.91 6.73
N GLU A 9 4.83 -9.88 8.06
CA GLU A 9 3.75 -9.69 9.02
C GLU A 9 4.14 -8.61 10.01
N CYS A 10 3.22 -7.68 10.29
CA CYS A 10 3.42 -6.66 11.31
C CYS A 10 2.16 -6.30 12.08
N ASP A 11 2.25 -6.34 13.41
CA ASP A 11 1.14 -5.90 14.27
C ASP A 11 0.94 -4.38 14.25
N SER A 12 2.01 -3.60 14.10
CA SER A 12 1.92 -2.13 14.07
C SER A 12 3.19 -1.51 13.49
N THR A 13 3.05 -0.72 12.43
CA THR A 13 4.14 0.08 11.87
C THR A 13 3.79 1.56 11.90
N GLU A 14 4.70 2.38 12.43
CA GLU A 14 4.64 3.84 12.34
C GLU A 14 5.91 4.34 11.65
N CYS A 15 5.78 5.06 10.54
CA CYS A 15 6.92 5.57 9.77
C CYS A 15 6.69 7.04 9.33
N ASP A 16 7.67 7.92 9.58
CA ASP A 16 7.61 9.29 9.05
C ASP A 16 7.76 9.31 7.51
N SER A 17 8.58 8.42 6.93
CA SER A 17 8.74 8.32 5.48
C SER A 17 9.23 6.95 5.05
N ILE A 18 8.66 6.43 3.97
CA ILE A 18 9.08 5.21 3.28
C ILE A 18 9.45 5.57 1.83
N GLU A 19 10.68 5.27 1.42
CA GLU A 19 11.16 5.48 0.05
C GLU A 19 11.75 4.18 -0.51
N CYS A 20 11.12 3.61 -1.54
CA CYS A 20 11.56 2.37 -2.18
C CYS A 20 11.66 2.54 -3.71
N ASP A 21 12.66 1.90 -4.31
CA ASP A 21 12.73 1.80 -5.78
C ASP A 21 11.80 0.67 -6.23
N SER A 22 11.73 -0.42 -5.47
CA SER A 22 10.80 -1.52 -5.78
C SER A 22 10.55 -2.42 -4.58
N ILE A 23 9.30 -2.84 -4.41
CA ILE A 23 8.86 -3.79 -3.39
C ILE A 23 8.24 -4.99 -4.12
N GLU A 24 8.73 -6.20 -3.85
CA GLU A 24 8.18 -7.46 -4.35
C GLU A 24 7.89 -8.38 -3.17
N CYS A 25 6.61 -8.74 -2.97
CA CYS A 25 6.18 -9.60 -1.86
C CYS A 25 5.16 -10.65 -2.29
N ASP A 26 5.35 -11.92 -1.93
CA ASP A 26 4.30 -12.94 -2.14
C ASP A 26 3.10 -12.73 -1.19
N SER A 27 3.33 -12.30 0.05
CA SER A 27 2.24 -12.00 0.99
C SER A 27 2.63 -10.93 2.00
N THR A 28 1.74 -9.97 2.25
CA THR A 28 1.90 -8.93 3.28
C THR A 28 0.67 -8.85 4.17
N GLU A 29 0.86 -9.07 5.47
CA GLU A 29 -0.19 -8.95 6.49
C GLU A 29 0.13 -7.82 7.46
N CYS A 30 -0.81 -6.90 7.67
CA CYS A 30 -0.63 -5.85 8.67
C CYS A 30 -1.90 -5.50 9.44
N ASP A 31 -1.83 -5.55 10.78
CA ASP A 31 -2.96 -5.14 11.62
C ASP A 31 -3.11 -3.59 11.68
N SER A 32 -2.00 -2.84 11.64
CA SER A 32 -2.05 -1.37 11.65
C SER A 32 -0.82 -0.73 11.01
N THR A 33 -1.02 0.12 10.01
CA THR A 33 0.03 0.91 9.37
C THR A 33 -0.30 2.39 9.38
N GLU A 34 0.60 3.18 9.96
CA GLU A 34 0.55 4.65 9.96
C GLU A 34 1.79 5.20 9.24
N CYS A 35 1.57 6.00 8.19
CA CYS A 35 2.68 6.63 7.50
C CYS A 35 2.40 8.07 7.05
N ASP A 36 3.29 9.00 7.39
CA ASP A 36 3.15 10.39 6.91
C ASP A 36 3.46 10.49 5.39
N SER A 37 4.33 9.64 4.85
CA SER A 37 4.67 9.67 3.42
C SER A 37 5.24 8.36 2.90
N THR A 38 4.66 7.84 1.81
CA THR A 38 5.16 6.67 1.10
C THR A 38 5.40 7.01 -0.38
N GLU A 39 6.64 6.85 -0.84
CA GLU A 39 7.04 7.02 -2.24
C GLU A 39 7.65 5.70 -2.75
N CYS A 40 7.06 5.12 -3.79
CA CYS A 40 7.56 3.89 -4.41
C CYS A 40 7.53 3.96 -5.94
N ASP A 41 8.64 3.63 -6.62
CA ASP A 41 8.59 3.57 -8.09
C ASP A 41 7.81 2.32 -8.57
N SER A 42 7.83 1.21 -7.82
CA SER A 42 7.07 0.00 -8.18
C SER A 42 6.74 -0.85 -6.96
N ILE A 43 5.50 -1.34 -6.91
CA ILE A 43 5.03 -2.31 -5.92
C ILE A 43 4.41 -3.48 -6.68
N GLU A 44 4.92 -4.69 -6.45
CA GLU A 44 4.38 -5.95 -6.98
C GLU A 44 4.07 -6.89 -5.81
N CYS A 45 2.80 -7.23 -5.60
CA CYS A 45 2.39 -8.10 -4.51
C CYS A 45 1.34 -9.14 -4.94
N ASP A 46 1.57 -10.41 -4.62
CA ASP A 46 0.57 -11.46 -4.89
C ASP A 46 -0.65 -11.32 -3.94
N SER A 47 -0.43 -10.98 -2.67
CA SER A 47 -1.50 -10.79 -1.70
C SER A 47 -1.14 -9.76 -0.62
N ILE A 48 -2.08 -8.87 -0.33
CA ILE A 48 -1.99 -7.89 0.76
C ILE A 48 -3.28 -7.97 1.58
N GLU A 49 -3.20 -8.30 2.87
CA GLU A 49 -4.31 -8.15 3.82
C GLU A 49 -3.94 -7.09 4.90
N CYS A 50 -4.84 -6.12 5.12
CA CYS A 50 -4.61 -5.07 6.11
C CYS A 50 -5.88 -4.68 6.88
N ASP A 51 -5.83 -4.74 8.21
CA ASP A 51 -6.98 -4.35 9.04
C ASP A 51 -7.16 -2.82 9.07
N SER A 52 -6.06 -2.06 9.13
CA SER A 52 -6.11 -0.59 9.18
C SER A 52 -4.86 0.03 8.58
N ASN A 53 -5.04 0.90 7.59
CA ASN A 53 -3.97 1.66 6.98
C ASN A 53 -4.34 3.16 6.91
N GLU A 54 -3.65 4.00 7.69
CA GLU A 54 -3.76 5.46 7.61
C GLU A 54 -2.47 6.05 7.01
N CYS A 55 -2.62 6.81 5.92
CA CYS A 55 -1.50 7.48 5.27
C CYS A 55 -1.81 8.94 4.90
N ASP A 56 -0.95 9.88 5.27
CA ASP A 56 -1.12 11.29 4.86
C ASP A 56 -0.84 11.46 3.35
N SER A 57 0.13 10.74 2.80
CA SER A 57 0.51 10.85 1.39
C SER A 57 1.08 9.55 0.85
N ILE A 58 0.49 9.06 -0.24
CA ILE A 58 0.98 7.91 -1.01
C ILE A 58 1.25 8.36 -2.43
N LYS A 59 2.46 8.09 -2.92
CA LYS A 59 2.82 8.25 -4.33
C LYS A 59 3.47 7.01 -4.88
N CYS A 60 2.92 6.48 -5.96
CA CYS A 60 3.47 5.30 -6.61
C CYS A 60 3.48 5.44 -8.13
N ASP A 61 4.61 5.18 -8.78
CA ASP A 61 4.64 5.19 -10.25
C ASP A 61 3.92 3.93 -10.82
N SER A 62 3.98 2.80 -10.12
CA SER A 62 3.25 1.58 -10.52
C SER A 62 2.91 0.71 -9.33
N ILE A 63 1.66 0.22 -9.29
CA ILE A 63 1.20 -0.78 -8.33
C ILE A 63 0.56 -1.94 -9.13
N GLU A 64 1.08 -3.15 -8.96
CA GLU A 64 0.52 -4.38 -9.51
C GLU A 64 0.25 -5.36 -8.36
N CYS A 65 -1.02 -5.69 -8.12
CA CYS A 65 -1.39 -6.62 -7.07
C CYS A 65 -2.40 -7.67 -7.54
N ASP A 66 -2.17 -8.94 -7.25
CA ASP A 66 -3.14 -9.98 -7.59
C ASP A 66 -4.38 -9.91 -6.67
N SER A 67 -4.17 -9.63 -5.37
CA SER A 67 -5.23 -9.53 -4.38
C SER A 67 -4.91 -8.49 -3.30
N ILE A 68 -5.87 -7.60 -3.04
CA ILE A 68 -5.83 -6.67 -1.91
C ILE A 68 -7.12 -6.81 -1.10
N GLU A 69 -6.98 -7.08 0.19
CA GLU A 69 -8.05 -7.09 1.18
C GLU A 69 -7.74 -6.05 2.25
N SER A 70 -8.68 -5.16 2.52
CA SER A 70 -8.51 -4.24 3.66
C SER A 70 -9.81 -3.87 4.35
N ASP A 71 -9.79 -3.89 5.68
CA ASP A 71 -10.96 -3.47 6.46
C ASP A 71 -11.13 -1.94 6.40
N ILE A 72 -10.06 -1.19 6.65
CA ILE A 72 -10.06 0.28 6.68
C ILE A 72 -8.82 0.85 5.97
N ILE A 73 -9.06 1.73 4.99
CA ILE A 73 -8.02 2.54 4.35
C ILE A 73 -8.42 4.01 4.46
N GLU A 74 -7.59 4.82 5.13
CA GLU A 74 -7.72 6.28 5.19
C GLU A 74 -6.50 6.93 4.57
N CYS A 75 -6.69 7.74 3.51
CA CYS A 75 -5.59 8.42 2.85
C CYS A 75 -5.92 9.89 2.52
N ASP A 76 -5.15 10.83 3.04
CA ASP A 76 -5.37 12.25 2.74
C ASP A 76 -5.05 12.56 1.26
N SER A 77 -4.00 11.92 0.71
CA SER A 77 -3.65 12.06 -0.69
C SER A 77 -3.02 10.79 -1.29
N THR A 78 -3.50 10.41 -2.47
CA THR A 78 -2.96 9.31 -3.25
C THR A 78 -2.75 9.74 -4.70
N GLU A 79 -1.50 9.64 -5.17
CA GLU A 79 -1.11 9.89 -6.56
C GLU A 79 -0.47 8.62 -7.14
N CYS A 80 -1.06 8.04 -8.18
CA CYS A 80 -0.48 6.89 -8.86
C CYS A 80 -0.48 7.01 -10.37
N ASP A 81 0.65 6.73 -11.02
CA ASP A 81 0.72 6.78 -12.50
C ASP A 81 0.07 5.53 -13.13
N SER A 82 0.06 4.39 -12.44
CA SER A 82 -0.61 3.16 -12.89
C SER A 82 -0.95 2.25 -11.72
N ILE A 83 -2.18 1.74 -11.72
CA ILE A 83 -2.64 0.73 -10.74
C ILE A 83 -3.37 -0.38 -11.51
N GLU A 84 -2.85 -1.60 -11.39
CA GLU A 84 -3.52 -2.82 -11.86
C GLU A 84 -3.71 -3.75 -10.66
N CYS A 85 -4.97 -4.06 -10.36
CA CYS A 85 -5.28 -5.04 -9.32
C CYS A 85 -6.33 -6.02 -9.82
N ASP A 86 -6.02 -7.32 -9.75
CA ASP A 86 -6.91 -8.37 -10.24
C ASP A 86 -8.13 -8.54 -9.31
N SER A 87 -7.94 -8.35 -8.01
CA SER A 87 -9.02 -8.30 -7.02
C SER A 87 -8.73 -7.33 -5.89
N THR A 88 -9.75 -6.55 -5.54
CA THR A 88 -9.68 -5.57 -4.45
C THR A 88 -10.99 -5.62 -3.68
N GLU A 89 -10.93 -5.97 -2.40
CA GLU A 89 -12.07 -5.89 -1.49
C GLU A 89 -11.69 -4.96 -0.34
N CYS A 90 -12.45 -3.88 -0.17
CA CYS A 90 -12.25 -2.98 0.96
C CYS A 90 -13.58 -2.66 1.63
N ASP A 91 -13.64 -2.83 2.94
CA ASP A 91 -14.87 -2.60 3.72
C ASP A 91 -15.13 -1.10 3.91
N SER A 92 -14.08 -0.30 4.11
CA SER A 92 -14.15 1.16 4.20
C SER A 92 -12.93 1.83 3.56
N ILE A 93 -13.18 2.76 2.64
CA ILE A 93 -12.15 3.61 2.04
C ILE A 93 -12.58 5.07 2.23
N GLU A 94 -11.76 5.85 2.93
CA GLU A 94 -11.81 7.32 2.93
C GLU A 94 -10.58 7.86 2.21
N SER A 95 -10.79 8.70 1.21
CA SER A 95 -9.69 9.46 0.63
C SER A 95 -10.13 10.85 0.20
N ASP A 96 -9.32 11.85 0.57
CA ASP A 96 -9.61 13.24 0.29
C ASP A 96 -9.24 13.61 -1.16
N ILE A 97 -8.11 13.09 -1.65
CA ILE A 97 -7.61 13.33 -3.01
C ILE A 97 -7.08 12.02 -3.60
N ILE A 98 -7.65 11.60 -4.73
CA ILE A 98 -7.14 10.49 -5.54
C ILE A 98 -6.90 11.02 -6.96
N GLU A 99 -5.65 10.94 -7.42
CA GLU A 99 -5.27 11.19 -8.80
C GLU A 99 -4.56 9.94 -9.35
N CYS A 100 -5.23 9.26 -10.28
CA CYS A 100 -4.64 8.14 -11.02
C CYS A 100 -4.73 8.44 -12.52
N GLU A 101 -3.61 8.36 -13.23
CA GLU A 101 -3.54 8.61 -14.68
C GLU A 101 -3.87 7.37 -15.54
#